data_AF-A0A099Y0H6-F1
#
_entry.id   AF-A0A099Y0H6-F1
#
_cell.length_a   1.000
_cell.length_b   1.000
_cell.length_c   1.000
_cell.angle_alpha   90.00
_cell.angle_beta   90.00
_cell.angle_gamma   90.00
#
_symmetry.space_group_name_H-M   'P 1'
#
loop_
_entity.id
_entity.type
_entity.pdbx_description
1 polymer ?
#
loop_
_entity_poly.entity_id
_entity_poly.type
_entity_poly.pdbx_seq_one_letter_code
_entity_poly.pdbx_strand_id
1 'polypeptide(L)'
;MAFKESQGKYTAVNTLGYLGKYQFGRTTLQRFKIYNTQAFLNNPELQEKAFIALCKVNKWILRKDIQRSVGKTINGVKITESGILAAAHLSGAGNVKKFLRSNGAIRFADAYGATIQSYLKKFEGYDVSIIKANRFATV
;
A
#
# COMPACT_ATOMS: atom_id res chain seq x y z
N MET A 1 -5.65 0.41 -15.35
CA MET A 1 -6.18 1.09 -14.14
C MET A 1 -5.25 0.73 -13.00
N ALA A 2 -4.57 1.70 -12.39
CA ALA A 2 -3.68 1.52 -11.23
C ALA A 2 -4.39 2.02 -9.97
N PHE A 3 -3.95 1.59 -8.78
CA PHE A 3 -4.47 1.96 -7.45
C PHE A 3 -5.04 3.41 -7.39
N LYS A 4 -6.31 3.60 -7.04
CA LYS A 4 -6.92 4.93 -6.83
C LYS A 4 -7.63 4.96 -5.48
N GLU A 5 -7.22 5.89 -4.61
CA GLU A 5 -7.84 6.10 -3.29
C GLU A 5 -8.67 7.40 -3.27
N SER A 6 -8.15 8.51 -3.82
CA SER A 6 -8.83 9.82 -3.82
C SER A 6 -9.66 10.13 -5.09
N GLN A 7 -10.20 9.10 -5.75
CA GLN A 7 -10.81 9.23 -7.09
C GLN A 7 -9.82 9.74 -8.17
N GLY A 8 -8.51 9.71 -7.90
CA GLY A 8 -7.48 10.18 -8.83
C GLY A 8 -7.03 11.62 -8.62
N LYS A 9 -7.48 12.30 -7.57
CA LYS A 9 -7.13 13.70 -7.29
C LYS A 9 -5.74 13.81 -6.65
N TYR A 10 -4.76 14.32 -7.38
CA TYR A 10 -3.38 14.51 -6.93
C TYR A 10 -3.20 15.60 -5.86
N THR A 11 -4.14 16.55 -5.77
CA THR A 11 -4.10 17.64 -4.78
C THR A 11 -4.96 17.36 -3.54
N ALA A 12 -5.57 16.18 -3.44
CA ALA A 12 -6.48 15.86 -2.35
C ALA A 12 -5.75 15.78 -1.00
N VAL A 13 -6.38 16.29 0.05
CA VAL A 13 -5.96 16.10 1.43
C VAL A 13 -7.18 15.67 2.23
N ASN A 14 -7.11 14.54 2.93
CA ASN A 14 -8.22 14.10 3.78
C ASN A 14 -8.18 14.74 5.18
N THR A 15 -9.20 14.46 5.99
CA THR A 15 -9.35 15.04 7.34
C THR A 15 -8.24 14.63 8.31
N LEU A 16 -7.48 13.59 8.00
CA LEU A 16 -6.33 13.11 8.78
C LEU A 16 -4.98 13.61 8.23
N GLY A 17 -4.99 14.43 7.18
CA GLY A 17 -3.80 15.03 6.58
C GLY A 17 -3.03 14.12 5.62
N TYR A 18 -3.64 13.04 5.12
CA TYR A 18 -3.04 12.20 4.07
C TYR A 18 -3.14 12.87 2.70
N LEU A 19 -2.10 12.70 1.89
CA LEU A 19 -1.79 13.57 0.76
C LEU A 19 -1.91 12.88 -0.60
N GLY A 20 -2.58 13.55 -1.52
CA GLY A 20 -2.60 13.28 -2.94
C GLY A 20 -3.38 12.03 -3.36
N LYS A 21 -3.10 11.56 -4.58
CA LYS A 21 -3.85 10.49 -5.25
C LYS A 21 -3.91 9.20 -4.42
N TYR A 22 -2.80 8.93 -3.75
CA TYR A 22 -2.51 7.73 -2.98
C TYR A 22 -2.54 7.96 -1.48
N GLN A 23 -3.10 9.09 -1.02
CA GLN A 23 -3.30 9.39 0.40
C GLN A 23 -2.07 9.04 1.25
N PHE A 24 -0.92 9.66 0.95
CA PHE A 24 0.32 9.42 1.66
C PHE A 24 0.35 10.09 3.03
N GLY A 25 0.81 9.36 4.04
CA GLY A 25 1.16 9.92 5.34
C GLY A 25 2.51 10.64 5.29
N ARG A 26 2.67 11.71 6.07
CA ARG A 26 3.92 12.50 6.12
C ARG A 26 5.15 11.67 6.48
N THR A 27 5.03 10.74 7.43
CA THR A 27 6.13 9.86 7.85
C THR A 27 6.58 8.92 6.73
N THR A 28 5.64 8.44 5.93
CA THR A 28 5.93 7.65 4.73
C THR A 28 6.66 8.47 3.67
N LEU A 29 6.30 9.75 3.48
CA LEU A 29 7.01 10.64 2.55
C LEU A 29 8.44 10.94 3.01
N GLN A 30 8.65 11.14 4.31
CA GLN A 30 9.98 11.37 4.88
C GLN A 30 10.94 10.20 4.62
N ARG A 31 10.43 8.95 4.57
CA ARG A 31 11.23 7.78 4.15
C ARG A 31 11.88 7.97 2.78
N PHE A 32 11.20 8.67 1.88
CA PHE A 32 11.66 8.97 0.52
C PHE A 32 12.30 10.35 0.41
N LYS A 33 12.69 10.96 1.54
CA LYS A 33 13.27 12.31 1.62
C LYS A 33 12.37 13.41 1.03
N ILE A 34 11.06 13.18 1.00
CA ILE A 34 10.06 14.17 0.58
C ILE A 34 9.53 14.87 1.83
N TYR A 35 9.97 16.11 2.06
CA TYR A 35 9.57 16.91 3.23
C TYR A 35 8.55 18.00 2.88
N ASN A 36 8.64 18.56 1.66
CA ASN A 36 7.73 19.61 1.21
C ASN A 36 6.44 19.00 0.66
N THR A 37 5.41 18.97 1.52
CA THR A 37 4.10 18.38 1.20
C THR A 37 3.33 19.18 0.13
N GLN A 38 3.48 20.50 0.07
CA GLN A 38 2.83 21.32 -0.94
C GLN A 38 3.44 21.07 -2.34
N ALA A 39 4.77 21.01 -2.42
CA ALA A 39 5.46 20.64 -3.66
C ALA A 39 5.11 19.22 -4.11
N PHE A 40 4.95 18.29 -3.17
CA PHE A 40 4.50 16.93 -3.44
C PHE A 40 3.07 16.87 -4.03
N LEU A 41 2.12 17.62 -3.46
CA LEU A 41 0.75 17.69 -3.97
C LEU A 41 0.67 18.26 -5.40
N ASN A 42 1.57 19.18 -5.73
CA ASN A 42 1.65 19.81 -7.04
C ASN A 42 2.49 19.03 -8.07
N ASN A 43 3.04 17.87 -7.71
CA ASN A 43 3.89 17.06 -8.60
C ASN A 43 3.35 15.63 -8.76
N PRO A 44 2.44 15.40 -9.72
CA PRO A 44 1.87 14.07 -9.99
C PRO A 44 2.92 12.99 -10.23
N GLU A 45 3.98 13.30 -10.98
CA GLU A 45 5.06 12.36 -11.28
C GLU A 45 5.77 11.88 -10.01
N LEU A 46 6.04 12.80 -9.07
CA LEU A 46 6.64 12.45 -7.78
C LEU A 46 5.73 11.53 -6.95
N GLN A 47 4.40 11.72 -7.01
CA GLN A 47 3.45 10.84 -6.33
C GLN A 47 3.47 9.42 -6.93
N GLU A 48 3.52 9.30 -8.27
CA GLU A 48 3.65 8.02 -8.95
C GLU A 48 4.97 7.32 -8.59
N LYS A 49 6.09 8.04 -8.62
CA LYS A 49 7.41 7.51 -8.22
C LYS A 49 7.41 7.05 -6.76
N ALA A 50 6.86 7.85 -5.85
CA ALA A 50 6.77 7.51 -4.43
C ALA A 50 5.91 6.26 -4.20
N PHE A 51 4.79 6.13 -4.92
CA PHE A 51 3.94 4.95 -4.84
C PHE A 51 4.65 3.69 -5.30
N ILE A 52 5.31 3.73 -6.46
CA ILE A 52 6.10 2.60 -6.95
C ILE A 52 7.25 2.26 -5.98
N ALA A 53 7.97 3.26 -5.45
CA ALA A 53 9.03 3.04 -4.47
C ALA A 53 8.51 2.36 -3.20
N LEU A 54 7.34 2.78 -2.69
CA LEU A 54 6.67 2.14 -1.56
C LEU A 54 6.27 0.69 -1.85
N CYS A 55 5.71 0.41 -3.03
CA CYS A 55 5.39 -0.96 -3.43
C CYS A 55 6.64 -1.85 -3.49
N LYS A 56 7.77 -1.36 -4.06
CA LYS A 56 9.04 -2.11 -4.12
C LYS A 56 9.56 -2.46 -2.73
N VAL A 57 9.50 -1.49 -1.81
CA VAL A 57 9.85 -1.65 -0.40
C VAL A 57 8.95 -2.67 0.28
N ASN A 58 7.63 -2.53 0.15
CA ASN A 58 6.66 -3.40 0.80
C ASN A 58 6.80 -4.84 0.27
N LYS A 59 7.01 -5.00 -1.04
CA LYS A 59 7.31 -6.29 -1.67
C LYS A 59 8.56 -6.92 -1.07
N TRP A 60 9.62 -6.14 -0.83
CA TRP A 60 10.81 -6.65 -0.16
C TRP A 60 10.54 -7.08 1.28
N ILE A 61 9.81 -6.27 2.06
CA ILE A 61 9.49 -6.57 3.47
C ILE A 61 8.64 -7.85 3.58
N LEU A 62 7.69 -8.03 2.66
CA LEU A 62 6.69 -9.10 2.66
C LEU A 62 7.06 -10.29 1.78
N ARG A 63 8.22 -10.31 1.11
CA ARG A 63 8.60 -11.36 0.14
C ARG A 63 8.34 -12.80 0.60
N LYS A 64 8.68 -13.13 1.85
CA LYS A 64 8.45 -14.47 2.44
C LYS A 64 6.98 -14.73 2.74
N ASP A 65 6.24 -13.69 3.12
CA ASP A 65 4.82 -13.79 3.45
C ASP A 65 3.97 -13.86 2.17
N ILE A 66 4.36 -13.15 1.10
CA ILE A 66 3.81 -13.28 -0.26
C ILE A 66 3.98 -14.72 -0.76
N GLN A 67 5.20 -15.25 -0.78
CA GLN A 67 5.47 -16.61 -1.25
C GLN A 67 4.64 -17.67 -0.51
N ARG A 68 4.42 -17.48 0.80
CA ARG A 68 3.68 -18.44 1.63
C ARG A 68 2.16 -18.30 1.56
N SER A 69 1.64 -17.16 1.09
CA SER A 69 0.22 -16.83 1.23
C SER A 69 -0.51 -16.69 -0.09
N VAL A 70 0.17 -16.28 -1.17
CA VAL A 70 -0.47 -16.13 -2.49
C VAL A 70 -1.09 -17.45 -2.93
N GLY A 71 -2.33 -17.39 -3.44
CA GLY A 71 -3.12 -18.55 -3.84
C GLY A 71 -3.98 -19.15 -2.72
N LYS A 72 -3.73 -18.81 -1.45
CA LYS A 72 -4.60 -19.22 -0.33
C LYS A 72 -5.86 -18.37 -0.26
N THR A 73 -6.87 -18.90 0.43
CA THR A 73 -8.04 -18.13 0.84
C THR A 73 -7.99 -17.92 2.35
N ILE A 74 -8.05 -16.66 2.79
CA ILE A 74 -8.07 -16.28 4.20
C ILE A 74 -9.34 -15.46 4.45
N ASN A 75 -10.17 -15.87 5.42
CA ASN A 75 -11.47 -15.25 5.71
C ASN A 75 -12.34 -15.02 4.46
N GLY A 76 -12.34 -15.99 3.53
CA GLY A 76 -13.11 -15.91 2.29
C GLY A 76 -12.54 -14.97 1.21
N VAL A 77 -11.31 -14.47 1.36
CA VAL A 77 -10.63 -13.65 0.35
C VAL A 77 -9.43 -14.39 -0.23
N LYS A 78 -9.34 -14.44 -1.56
CA LYS A 78 -8.19 -15.00 -2.26
C LYS A 78 -7.00 -14.05 -2.10
N ILE A 79 -5.88 -14.59 -1.64
CA ILE A 79 -4.69 -13.81 -1.42
C ILE A 79 -3.90 -13.70 -2.72
N THR A 80 -3.68 -12.48 -3.18
CA THR A 80 -2.85 -12.17 -4.34
C THR A 80 -1.73 -11.20 -3.97
N GLU A 81 -0.70 -11.12 -4.80
CA GLU A 81 0.41 -10.22 -4.54
C GLU A 81 -0.04 -8.75 -4.55
N SER A 82 -0.88 -8.38 -5.52
CA SER A 82 -1.45 -7.04 -5.64
C SER A 82 -2.30 -6.66 -4.44
N GLY A 83 -3.16 -7.56 -3.96
CA GLY A 83 -3.93 -7.33 -2.73
C GLY A 83 -3.03 -7.13 -1.51
N ILE A 84 -1.94 -7.90 -1.39
CA ILE A 84 -0.97 -7.76 -0.29
C ILE A 84 -0.29 -6.38 -0.33
N LEU A 85 0.15 -5.93 -1.51
CA LEU A 85 0.79 -4.61 -1.66
C LEU A 85 -0.20 -3.47 -1.37
N ALA A 86 -1.46 -3.63 -1.78
CA ALA A 86 -2.54 -2.71 -1.45
C ALA A 86 -2.74 -2.59 0.06
N ALA A 87 -2.92 -3.72 0.74
CA ALA A 87 -3.14 -3.75 2.17
C ALA A 87 -1.94 -3.20 2.95
N ALA A 88 -0.72 -3.37 2.41
CA ALA A 88 0.49 -2.84 3.00
C ALA A 88 0.63 -1.32 2.82
N HIS A 89 0.07 -0.76 1.73
CA HIS A 89 -0.05 0.68 1.55
C HIS A 89 -1.02 1.28 2.59
N LEU A 90 -2.19 0.66 2.77
CA LEU A 90 -3.19 1.07 3.78
C LEU A 90 -2.65 0.99 5.22
N SER A 91 -2.21 -0.21 5.62
CA SER A 91 -2.03 -0.56 7.04
C SER A 91 -0.57 -0.70 7.46
N GLY A 92 0.37 -0.54 6.51
CA GLY A 92 1.77 -0.87 6.69
C GLY A 92 2.05 -2.37 6.59
N ALA A 93 3.23 -2.72 6.05
CA ALA A 93 3.65 -4.11 5.87
C ALA A 93 3.71 -4.92 7.18
N GLY A 94 3.94 -4.28 8.33
CA GLY A 94 3.93 -4.95 9.64
C GLY A 94 2.56 -5.54 10.00
N ASN A 95 1.48 -4.80 9.76
CA ASN A 95 0.12 -5.26 10.06
C ASN A 95 -0.32 -6.35 9.08
N VAL A 96 0.00 -6.21 7.79
CA VAL A 96 -0.24 -7.27 6.80
C VAL A 96 0.49 -8.56 7.16
N LYS A 97 1.74 -8.47 7.61
CA LYS A 97 2.49 -9.65 8.09
C LYS A 97 1.77 -10.36 9.25
N LYS A 98 1.27 -9.61 10.23
CA LYS A 98 0.52 -10.18 11.37
C LYS A 98 -0.78 -10.84 10.89
N PHE A 99 -1.53 -10.18 9.99
CA PHE A 99 -2.75 -10.74 9.41
C PHE A 99 -2.49 -12.06 8.67
N LEU A 100 -1.52 -12.08 7.75
CA LEU A 100 -1.21 -13.28 6.95
C LEU A 100 -0.74 -14.45 7.83
N ARG A 101 0.10 -14.19 8.83
CA ARG A 101 0.67 -15.24 9.70
C ARG A 101 -0.31 -15.79 10.72
N SER A 102 -1.30 -14.98 11.11
CA SER A 102 -2.37 -15.42 12.02
C SER A 102 -3.57 -16.00 11.27
N ASN A 103 -3.44 -16.24 9.97
CA ASN A 103 -4.53 -16.70 9.11
C ASN A 103 -5.80 -15.83 9.24
N GLY A 104 -5.63 -14.51 9.36
CA GLY A 104 -6.73 -13.54 9.43
C GLY A 104 -7.35 -13.34 10.83
N ALA A 105 -6.79 -13.95 11.88
CA ALA A 105 -7.22 -13.72 13.26
C ALA A 105 -6.81 -12.33 13.78
N ILE A 106 -5.58 -11.88 13.50
CA ILE A 106 -5.13 -10.52 13.82
C ILE A 106 -5.61 -9.58 12.72
N ARG A 107 -6.43 -8.59 13.08
CA ARG A 107 -7.05 -7.65 12.16
C ARG A 107 -6.55 -6.23 12.37
N PHE A 108 -6.77 -5.39 11.36
CA PHE A 108 -6.50 -3.96 11.36
C PHE A 108 -7.66 -3.25 10.67
N ALA A 109 -8.05 -2.10 11.20
CA ALA A 109 -8.92 -1.13 10.55
C ALA A 109 -8.26 0.25 10.68
N ASP A 110 -8.29 1.06 9.61
CA ASP A 110 -7.90 2.46 9.70
C ASP A 110 -9.02 3.31 10.35
N ALA A 111 -8.76 4.61 10.49
CA ALA A 111 -9.71 5.54 11.10
C ALA A 111 -11.00 5.75 10.28
N TYR A 112 -11.05 5.30 9.03
CA TYR A 112 -12.25 5.32 8.18
C TYR A 112 -12.91 3.94 8.04
N GLY A 113 -12.43 2.94 8.79
CA GLY A 113 -12.97 1.58 8.78
C GLY A 113 -12.48 0.69 7.63
N ALA A 114 -11.52 1.15 6.81
CA ALA A 114 -10.90 0.30 5.79
C ALA A 114 -10.02 -0.77 6.47
N THR A 115 -10.15 -2.02 6.01
CA THR A 115 -9.47 -3.16 6.62
C THR A 115 -8.46 -3.78 5.66
N ILE A 116 -7.53 -4.57 6.20
CA ILE A 116 -6.64 -5.42 5.39
C ILE A 116 -7.47 -6.29 4.44
N GLN A 117 -8.55 -6.90 4.93
CA GLN A 117 -9.38 -7.80 4.15
C GLN A 117 -10.12 -7.07 3.01
N SER A 118 -10.63 -5.85 3.24
CA SER A 118 -11.28 -5.09 2.17
C SER A 118 -10.29 -4.70 1.08
N TYR A 119 -9.05 -4.36 1.42
CA TYR A 119 -8.00 -4.05 0.44
C TYR A 119 -7.49 -5.28 -0.31
N LEU A 120 -7.31 -6.40 0.39
CA LEU A 120 -6.98 -7.67 -0.25
C LEU A 120 -7.99 -8.01 -1.35
N LYS A 121 -9.29 -7.93 -1.04
CA LYS A 121 -10.37 -8.22 -1.97
C LYS A 121 -10.46 -7.18 -3.11
N LYS A 122 -10.45 -5.89 -2.77
CA LYS A 122 -10.66 -4.80 -3.74
C LYS A 122 -9.58 -4.75 -4.82
N PHE A 123 -8.36 -5.14 -4.50
CA PHE A 123 -7.20 -4.97 -5.38
C PHE A 123 -6.62 -6.32 -5.86
N GLU A 124 -7.37 -7.41 -5.75
CA GLU A 124 -6.84 -8.74 -6.05
C GLU A 124 -6.43 -8.95 -7.52
N GLY A 125 -7.07 -8.24 -8.45
CA GLY A 125 -6.93 -8.43 -9.90
C GLY A 125 -5.88 -7.58 -10.61
N TYR A 126 -5.03 -6.85 -9.88
CA TYR A 126 -4.03 -5.97 -10.52
C TYR A 126 -2.75 -6.74 -10.84
N ASP A 127 -2.17 -6.45 -12.02
CA ASP A 127 -0.83 -6.94 -12.36
C ASP A 127 0.25 -6.04 -11.73
N VAL A 128 1.13 -6.67 -10.95
CA VAL A 128 2.26 -6.04 -10.25
C VAL A 128 3.60 -6.70 -10.60
N SER A 129 3.64 -7.49 -11.68
CA SER A 129 4.83 -8.24 -12.14
C SER A 129 6.05 -7.35 -12.42
N ILE A 130 5.81 -6.10 -12.85
CA ILE A 130 6.82 -5.07 -13.11
C ILE A 130 7.46 -4.54 -11.82
N ILE A 131 6.79 -4.65 -10.67
CA ILE A 131 7.30 -4.17 -9.40
C ILE A 131 8.30 -5.19 -8.87
N LYS A 132 9.60 -4.87 -8.94
CA LYS A 132 10.67 -5.71 -8.36
C LYS A 132 10.96 -5.30 -6.92
N ALA A 133 11.11 -6.28 -6.03
CA ALA A 133 11.39 -6.04 -4.62
C ALA A 133 12.72 -5.29 -4.45
N ASN A 134 12.71 -4.16 -3.75
CA ASN A 134 13.92 -3.40 -3.45
C ASN A 134 13.81 -2.77 -2.06
N ARG A 135 14.73 -3.15 -1.15
CA ARG A 135 14.79 -2.65 0.22
C ARG A 135 15.06 -1.14 0.30
N PHE A 136 15.85 -0.64 -0.64
CA PHE A 136 16.41 0.71 -0.66
C PHE A 136 15.79 1.58 -1.77
N ALA A 137 14.59 1.22 -2.26
CA ALA A 137 13.93 2.03 -3.28
C ALA A 137 13.73 3.47 -2.77
N THR A 138 14.12 4.42 -3.61
CA THR A 138 13.96 5.86 -3.41
C THR A 138 13.28 6.47 -4.64
N VAL A 139 12.85 7.72 -4.50
CA VAL A 139 12.44 8.60 -5.61
C VAL A 139 13.59 9.48 -6.07
#